data_AF-A0A6N8FP84-F1
#
_entry.id   AF-A0A6N8FP84-F1
#
_cell.length_a   1.000
_cell.length_b   1.000
_cell.length_c   1.000
_cell.angle_alpha   90.00
_cell.angle_beta   90.00
_cell.angle_gamma   90.00
#
_symmetry.space_group_name_H-M   'P 1'
#
loop_
_entity.id
_entity.type
_entity.pdbx_description
1 polymer ?
#
loop_
_entity_poly.entity_id
_entity_poly.type
_entity_poly.pdbx_seq_one_letter_code
_entity_poly.pdbx_strand_id
1 'polypeptide(L)'
;MFEKQIRHIQRYRDIVIAFSRYGFGFLAMELGLHDLLSLPKRMFMKSSKQNRTKTTGERVRLFMEELGPTFVKLGQFASTRSDILPSDIIIELEKLQDHVPPFPTRDVRNIIEDELGEPIDNAFSEFQESPLAAASIGQVHRAVLTSGEAVAIKIQRPNIKDKIRTDLEILKDIAILAEKRLEWAARYHVKDIIDEFAKSLLAELDYRNEGRNAERISKQFNGKKKIYVPKVYWGQTTEKVLTMEFVEGIKLHDKNELMNKGYNPSILAERVVKAMFHQIFIEGFFHGDPHPGNILALPEEKVVFVDFGLVGRVTSEMKGHLSMFVIALMRQNTDGMIKAINRMGMIPDDVDMQELRSDVELLREKYYDVPLSQVSLGESVNDLFSVAYRHHIRIPADLTLLGKTLLTIEGIVEKLDPELSIIKLAEPFGRELLKERFHPKNVADKAFKDLSEYGEMLSELPKNIQDLKSVIKKGKVRLEISMPKLDESLRKLDRISNRLSFSIVLLSFSIIMTGLIIGSALVSQSTPLWDIPVIELGFIVAILMFLWILFAIFRSGWF
;
A
#
# COMPACT_ATOMS: atom_id res chain seq x y z
N MET A 1 9.89 31.65 -5.87
CA MET A 1 9.09 30.67 -6.63
C MET A 1 9.96 29.93 -7.67
N PHE A 2 10.75 30.65 -8.47
CA PHE A 2 11.72 30.06 -9.42
C PHE A 2 12.77 29.13 -8.78
N GLU A 3 13.35 29.50 -7.65
CA GLU A 3 14.37 28.68 -6.97
C GLU A 3 13.83 27.33 -6.45
N LYS A 4 12.56 27.30 -6.01
CA LYS A 4 11.85 26.05 -5.65
C LYS A 4 11.61 25.17 -6.88
N GLN A 5 11.18 25.74 -8.00
CA GLN A 5 10.98 25.00 -9.26
C GLN A 5 12.28 24.40 -9.79
N ILE A 6 13.40 25.13 -9.71
CA ILE A 6 14.72 24.64 -10.12
C ILE A 6 15.19 23.48 -9.23
N ARG A 7 15.03 23.60 -7.90
CA ARG A 7 15.34 22.51 -6.95
C ARG A 7 14.52 21.24 -7.23
N HIS A 8 13.24 21.39 -7.58
CA HIS A 8 12.38 20.25 -7.90
C HIS A 8 12.87 19.50 -9.15
N ILE A 9 13.26 20.22 -10.21
CA ILE A 9 13.76 19.61 -11.45
C ILE A 9 15.09 18.89 -11.21
N GLN A 10 16.00 19.48 -10.43
CA GLN A 10 17.25 18.84 -10.04
C GLN A 10 17.00 17.53 -9.30
N ARG A 11 16.10 17.56 -8.30
CA ARG A 11 15.76 16.37 -7.51
C ARG A 11 15.10 15.27 -8.35
N TYR A 12 14.21 15.65 -9.27
CA TYR A 12 13.63 14.75 -10.26
C TYR A 12 14.71 14.04 -11.09
N ARG A 13 15.69 14.80 -11.57
CA ARG A 13 16.80 14.28 -12.35
C ARG A 13 17.67 13.33 -11.52
N ASP A 14 17.93 13.63 -10.25
CA ASP A 14 18.69 12.74 -9.36
C ASP A 14 18.00 11.38 -9.21
N ILE A 15 16.69 11.39 -8.97
CA ILE A 15 15.88 10.16 -8.85
C ILE A 15 15.97 9.35 -10.15
N VAL A 16 15.78 9.99 -11.29
CA VAL A 16 15.82 9.32 -12.61
C VAL A 16 17.22 8.78 -12.95
N ILE A 17 18.28 9.50 -12.59
CA ILE A 17 19.66 9.01 -12.76
C ILE A 17 19.90 7.79 -11.88
N ALA A 18 19.39 7.78 -10.64
CA ALA A 18 19.49 6.64 -9.75
C ALA A 18 18.74 5.42 -10.33
N PHE A 19 17.53 5.59 -10.90
CA PHE A 19 16.82 4.51 -11.61
C PHE A 19 17.72 3.84 -12.66
N SER A 20 18.40 4.63 -13.49
CA SER A 20 19.31 4.06 -14.49
C SER A 20 20.53 3.38 -13.88
N ARG A 21 21.14 3.99 -12.86
CA ARG A 21 22.36 3.47 -12.22
C ARG A 21 22.15 2.07 -11.66
N TYR A 22 21.00 1.84 -11.02
CA TYR A 22 20.62 0.56 -10.40
C TYR A 22 19.91 -0.41 -11.34
N GLY A 23 19.87 -0.13 -12.64
CA GLY A 23 19.35 -1.06 -13.65
C GLY A 23 17.83 -1.03 -13.83
N PHE A 24 17.14 -0.04 -13.26
CA PHE A 24 15.70 0.19 -13.40
C PHE A 24 15.38 1.22 -14.52
N GLY A 25 16.32 1.45 -15.43
CA GLY A 25 16.15 2.39 -16.55
C GLY A 25 15.02 2.00 -17.50
N PHE A 26 14.72 0.71 -17.65
CA PHE A 26 13.56 0.23 -18.41
C PHE A 26 12.23 0.68 -17.80
N LEU A 27 12.07 0.56 -16.48
CA LEU A 27 10.89 1.04 -15.76
C LEU A 27 10.73 2.56 -15.94
N ALA A 28 11.83 3.32 -15.85
CA ALA A 28 11.79 4.76 -16.09
C ALA A 28 11.41 5.12 -17.54
N MET A 29 11.75 4.27 -18.52
CA MET A 29 11.31 4.42 -19.92
C MET A 29 9.82 4.09 -20.08
N GLU A 30 9.33 3.00 -19.51
CA GLU A 30 7.90 2.63 -19.55
C GLU A 30 7.01 3.69 -18.88
N LEU A 31 7.49 4.28 -17.78
CA LEU A 31 6.83 5.40 -17.13
C LEU A 31 6.85 6.68 -18.00
N GLY A 32 7.70 6.77 -19.02
CA GLY A 32 7.82 7.98 -19.85
C GLY A 32 8.60 9.11 -19.18
N LEU A 33 9.41 8.83 -18.16
CA LEU A 33 10.19 9.84 -17.42
C LEU A 33 11.26 10.53 -18.30
N HIS A 34 11.67 9.86 -19.38
CA HIS A 34 12.61 10.41 -20.36
C HIS A 34 12.01 11.59 -21.15
N ASP A 35 10.72 11.53 -21.50
CA ASP A 35 10.02 12.60 -22.21
C ASP A 35 9.77 13.80 -21.29
N LEU A 36 9.46 13.54 -20.02
CA LEU A 36 9.22 14.57 -19.01
C LEU A 36 10.46 15.43 -18.75
N LEU A 37 11.65 14.82 -18.71
CA LEU A 37 12.91 15.49 -18.39
C LEU A 37 13.78 15.82 -19.61
N SER A 38 13.31 15.51 -20.84
CA SER A 38 14.07 15.68 -22.08
C SER A 38 15.47 15.04 -22.03
N LEU A 39 15.61 13.90 -21.33
CA LEU A 39 16.89 13.23 -21.14
C LEU A 39 17.17 12.26 -22.30
N PRO A 40 18.43 12.14 -22.78
CA PRO A 40 18.76 11.21 -23.86
C PRO A 40 18.44 9.75 -23.48
N LYS A 41 17.70 9.02 -24.32
CA LYS A 41 17.36 7.59 -24.09
C LYS A 41 18.58 6.71 -23.78
N ARG A 42 19.75 7.04 -24.35
CA ARG A 42 21.03 6.35 -24.07
C ARG A 42 21.45 6.39 -22.59
N MET A 43 21.01 7.40 -21.84
CA MET A 43 21.28 7.52 -20.40
C MET A 43 20.59 6.41 -19.62
N PHE A 44 19.40 5.96 -20.04
CA PHE A 44 18.58 4.92 -19.39
C PHE A 44 19.00 3.48 -19.73
N MET A 45 19.86 3.30 -20.74
CA MET A 45 20.35 1.97 -21.15
C MET A 45 21.68 1.60 -20.48
N LYS A 46 22.29 2.53 -19.73
CA LYS A 46 23.62 2.35 -19.15
C LYS A 46 23.50 1.83 -17.72
N SER A 47 23.39 0.51 -17.57
CA SER A 47 23.54 -0.16 -16.28
C SER A 47 25.02 -0.21 -15.88
N SER A 48 25.34 0.14 -14.62
CA SER A 48 26.67 -0.02 -14.05
C SER A 48 27.09 -1.50 -14.15
N LYS A 49 28.31 -1.78 -14.66
CA LYS A 49 28.88 -3.15 -14.68
C LYS A 49 28.87 -3.80 -13.28
N GLN A 50 28.95 -2.99 -12.23
CA GLN A 50 29.00 -3.37 -10.81
C GLN A 50 27.64 -3.81 -10.24
N ASN A 51 26.53 -3.53 -10.95
CA ASN A 51 25.16 -3.89 -10.54
C ASN A 51 24.63 -5.15 -11.23
N ARG A 52 25.37 -5.71 -12.20
CA ARG A 52 24.99 -6.95 -12.90
C ARG A 52 25.09 -8.21 -12.04
N THR A 53 25.86 -8.17 -10.96
CA THR A 53 26.06 -9.30 -10.04
C THR A 53 25.15 -9.26 -8.80
N LYS A 54 24.33 -8.20 -8.65
CA LYS A 54 23.44 -8.01 -7.50
C LYS A 54 22.01 -8.45 -7.83
N THR A 55 21.32 -9.02 -6.85
CA THR A 55 19.90 -9.38 -6.95
C THR A 55 19.02 -8.15 -7.14
N THR A 56 17.76 -8.34 -7.52
CA THR A 56 16.81 -7.23 -7.64
C THR A 56 16.61 -6.52 -6.30
N GLY A 57 16.37 -7.26 -5.21
CA GLY A 57 16.22 -6.71 -3.86
C GLY A 57 17.43 -5.87 -3.43
N GLU A 58 18.65 -6.35 -3.63
CA GLU A 58 19.87 -5.61 -3.28
C GLU A 58 19.96 -4.28 -4.05
N ARG A 59 19.59 -4.28 -5.34
CA ARG A 59 19.59 -3.05 -6.16
C ARG A 59 18.52 -2.07 -5.70
N VAL A 60 17.34 -2.54 -5.29
CA VAL A 60 16.27 -1.68 -4.73
C VAL A 60 16.74 -1.05 -3.42
N ARG A 61 17.30 -1.84 -2.50
CA ARG A 61 17.83 -1.35 -1.22
C ARG A 61 18.88 -0.25 -1.44
N LEU A 62 19.90 -0.53 -2.25
CA LEU A 62 20.97 0.44 -2.53
C LEU A 62 20.45 1.70 -3.25
N PHE A 63 19.45 1.56 -4.13
CA PHE A 63 18.77 2.68 -4.76
C PHE A 63 18.09 3.58 -3.72
N MET A 64 17.40 3.00 -2.75
CA MET A 64 16.74 3.75 -1.67
C MET A 64 17.74 4.43 -0.74
N GLU A 65 18.85 3.75 -0.39
CA GLU A 65 19.95 4.31 0.41
C GLU A 65 20.59 5.53 -0.28
N GLU A 66 20.86 5.44 -1.60
CA GLU A 66 21.45 6.54 -2.36
C GLU A 66 20.54 7.78 -2.38
N LEU A 67 19.22 7.58 -2.54
CA LEU A 67 18.28 8.70 -2.61
C LEU A 67 18.03 9.35 -1.25
N GLY A 68 18.36 8.66 -0.15
CA GLY A 68 18.41 9.23 1.19
C GLY A 68 17.11 9.09 1.99
N PRO A 69 16.90 9.91 3.03
CA PRO A 69 15.96 9.62 4.12
C PRO A 69 14.53 9.29 3.70
N THR A 70 13.95 10.04 2.76
CA THR A 70 12.59 9.77 2.28
C THR A 70 12.46 8.38 1.66
N PHE A 71 13.46 7.95 0.88
CA PHE A 71 13.42 6.67 0.18
C PHE A 71 13.81 5.51 1.11
N VAL A 72 14.69 5.75 2.10
CA VAL A 72 14.93 4.78 3.19
C VAL A 72 13.65 4.53 3.97
N LYS A 73 12.91 5.59 4.35
CA LYS A 73 11.61 5.47 5.01
C LYS A 73 10.56 4.81 4.12
N LEU A 74 10.56 5.11 2.82
CA LEU A 74 9.69 4.42 1.85
C LEU A 74 10.00 2.92 1.79
N GLY A 75 11.29 2.55 1.82
CA GLY A 75 11.70 1.15 1.85
C GLY A 75 11.28 0.43 3.13
N GLN A 76 11.43 1.08 4.29
CA GLN A 76 10.94 0.56 5.58
C GLN A 76 9.41 0.45 5.62
N PHE A 77 8.70 1.38 5.01
CA PHE A 77 7.24 1.29 4.86
C PHE A 77 6.87 0.16 3.89
N ALA A 78 7.59 0.02 2.78
CA ALA A 78 7.34 -1.01 1.78
C ALA A 78 7.71 -2.42 2.29
N SER A 79 8.70 -2.55 3.18
CA SER A 79 9.02 -3.84 3.80
C SER A 79 7.90 -4.39 4.67
N THR A 80 6.98 -3.54 5.14
CA THR A 80 5.78 -4.01 5.85
C THR A 80 4.68 -4.50 4.90
N ARG A 81 4.81 -4.30 3.58
CA ARG A 81 3.78 -4.59 2.57
C ARG A 81 4.01 -5.95 1.90
N SER A 82 3.97 -7.00 2.70
CA SER A 82 4.05 -8.40 2.25
C SER A 82 2.90 -8.84 1.34
N ASP A 83 1.83 -8.05 1.30
CA ASP A 83 0.70 -8.19 0.38
C ASP A 83 1.00 -7.70 -1.06
N ILE A 84 2.13 -7.02 -1.28
CA ILE A 84 2.48 -6.39 -2.57
C ILE A 84 3.87 -6.75 -3.05
N LEU A 85 4.84 -6.89 -2.14
CA LEU A 85 6.22 -7.16 -2.51
C LEU A 85 6.59 -8.63 -2.31
N PRO A 86 7.44 -9.19 -3.19
CA PRO A 86 7.96 -10.53 -3.00
C PRO A 86 8.95 -10.56 -1.82
N SER A 87 9.06 -11.73 -1.19
CA SER A 87 9.83 -11.92 0.04
C SER A 87 11.32 -11.62 -0.11
N ASP A 88 11.92 -11.89 -1.27
CA ASP A 88 13.34 -11.59 -1.55
C ASP A 88 13.63 -10.08 -1.53
N ILE A 89 12.68 -9.26 -1.95
CA ILE A 89 12.80 -7.80 -1.87
C ILE A 89 12.57 -7.33 -0.43
N ILE A 90 11.56 -7.86 0.26
CA ILE A 90 11.25 -7.48 1.65
C ILE A 90 12.46 -7.71 2.57
N ILE A 91 13.09 -8.89 2.48
CA ILE A 91 14.28 -9.24 3.27
C ILE A 91 15.41 -8.23 3.05
N GLU A 92 15.59 -7.73 1.82
CA GLU A 92 16.57 -6.68 1.55
C GLU A 92 16.10 -5.32 2.11
N LEU A 93 14.84 -4.95 1.96
CA LEU A 93 14.32 -3.69 2.50
C LEU A 93 14.36 -3.63 4.03
N GLU A 94 14.20 -4.76 4.73
CA GLU A 94 14.38 -4.85 6.19
C GLU A 94 15.81 -4.51 6.65
N LYS A 95 16.80 -4.66 5.77
CA LYS A 95 18.19 -4.28 6.06
C LYS A 95 18.41 -2.77 6.00
N LEU A 96 17.42 -1.98 5.55
CA LEU A 96 17.51 -0.52 5.53
C LEU A 96 17.60 0.01 6.96
N GLN A 97 18.84 0.24 7.39
CA GLN A 97 19.13 0.87 8.67
C GLN A 97 18.87 2.37 8.59
N ASP A 98 18.36 2.94 9.68
CA ASP A 98 18.26 4.39 9.84
C ASP A 98 19.61 5.05 10.15
N HIS A 99 20.70 4.27 10.26
CA HIS A 99 22.02 4.77 10.61
C HIS A 99 22.63 5.63 9.51
N VAL A 100 22.76 6.92 9.82
CA VAL A 100 23.37 7.91 8.96
C VAL A 100 24.38 8.73 9.76
N PRO A 101 25.36 9.36 9.10
CA PRO A 101 26.29 10.24 9.79
C PRO A 101 25.56 11.34 10.58
N PRO A 102 26.03 11.64 11.81
CA PRO A 102 25.48 12.74 12.59
C PRO A 102 25.72 14.08 11.89
N PHE A 103 24.83 15.04 12.10
CA PHE A 103 25.01 16.42 11.67
C PHE A 103 25.73 17.25 12.75
N PRO A 104 26.38 18.37 12.36
CA PRO A 104 27.22 19.15 13.26
C PRO A 104 26.49 19.62 14.53
N THR A 105 27.18 19.58 15.67
CA THR A 105 26.66 20.05 16.97
C THR A 105 26.21 21.50 16.94
N ARG A 106 26.83 22.34 16.10
CA ARG A 106 26.38 23.72 15.88
C ARG A 106 24.93 23.78 15.40
N ASP A 107 24.56 22.93 14.45
CA ASP A 107 23.18 22.90 13.94
C ASP A 107 22.22 22.33 14.98
N VAL A 108 22.67 21.37 15.80
CA VAL A 108 21.89 20.84 16.94
C VAL A 108 21.54 21.95 17.93
N ARG A 109 22.56 22.72 18.37
CA ARG A 109 22.37 23.84 19.30
C ARG A 109 21.40 24.87 18.73
N ASN A 110 21.62 25.31 17.49
CA ASN A 110 20.73 26.27 16.83
C ASN A 110 19.28 25.78 16.78
N ILE A 111 19.04 24.51 16.43
CA ILE A 111 17.67 23.97 16.37
C ILE A 111 17.02 23.94 17.75
N ILE A 112 17.75 23.53 18.79
CA ILE A 112 17.23 23.50 20.16
C ILE A 112 16.88 24.92 20.61
N GLU A 113 17.78 25.88 20.42
CA GLU A 113 17.58 27.28 20.82
C GLU A 113 16.43 27.93 20.05
N ASP A 114 16.33 27.70 18.74
CA ASP A 114 15.24 28.21 17.90
C ASP A 114 13.87 27.65 18.31
N GLU A 115 13.81 26.37 18.68
CA GLU A 115 12.56 25.70 19.04
C GLU A 115 12.12 25.99 20.47
N LEU A 116 13.05 26.09 21.42
CA LEU A 116 12.76 26.40 22.83
C LEU A 116 12.62 27.91 23.07
N GLY A 117 13.18 28.75 22.19
CA GLY A 117 13.14 30.21 22.31
C GLY A 117 14.08 30.78 23.39
N GLU A 118 15.02 29.97 23.86
CA GLU A 118 16.01 30.34 24.88
C GLU A 118 17.35 29.64 24.64
N PRO A 119 18.47 30.18 25.17
CA PRO A 119 19.77 29.52 25.11
C PRO A 119 19.73 28.11 25.70
N ILE A 120 20.47 27.18 25.10
CA ILE A 120 20.47 25.77 25.52
C ILE A 120 20.85 25.58 27.00
N ASP A 121 21.75 26.43 27.50
CA ASP A 121 22.25 26.39 28.88
C ASP A 121 21.19 26.82 29.93
N ASN A 122 20.09 27.45 29.50
CA ASN A 122 18.95 27.74 30.39
C ASN A 122 18.01 26.54 30.54
N ALA A 123 17.90 25.71 29.49
CA ALA A 123 17.04 24.53 29.48
C ALA A 123 17.74 23.31 30.09
N PHE A 124 19.07 23.20 29.94
CA PHE A 124 19.85 22.04 30.37
C PHE A 124 21.09 22.47 31.17
N SER A 125 21.30 21.86 32.33
CA SER A 125 22.50 22.09 33.15
C SER A 125 23.74 21.41 32.55
N GLU A 126 23.54 20.32 31.82
CA GLU A 126 24.59 19.61 31.08
C GLU A 126 24.06 19.17 29.71
N PHE A 127 24.85 19.33 28.66
CA PHE A 127 24.51 18.85 27.31
C PHE A 127 25.71 18.12 26.69
N GLN A 128 25.51 16.86 26.31
CA GLN A 128 26.56 16.05 25.69
C GLN A 128 26.63 16.34 24.18
N GLU A 129 27.74 16.94 23.74
CA GLU A 129 27.94 17.33 22.34
C GLU A 129 28.03 16.14 21.37
N SER A 130 28.51 14.99 21.85
CA SER A 130 28.53 13.76 21.06
C SER A 130 27.14 13.12 21.07
N PRO A 131 26.57 12.79 19.89
CA PRO A 131 25.28 12.14 19.82
C PRO A 131 25.37 10.70 20.36
N LEU A 132 24.33 10.27 21.06
CA LEU A 132 24.12 8.89 21.47
C LEU A 132 23.81 7.99 20.26
N ALA A 133 23.02 8.52 19.32
CA ALA A 133 22.61 7.82 18.10
C ALA A 133 22.24 8.84 17.02
N ALA A 134 22.38 8.43 15.75
CA ALA A 134 21.90 9.20 14.61
C ALA A 134 21.02 8.31 13.73
N ALA A 135 19.84 8.83 13.40
CA ALA A 135 18.81 8.18 12.60
C ALA A 135 18.51 9.00 11.33
N SER A 136 17.67 8.47 10.45
CA SER A 136 17.42 9.05 9.12
C SER A 136 16.83 10.47 9.17
N ILE A 137 15.94 10.75 10.13
CA ILE A 137 15.27 12.06 10.28
C ILE A 137 15.83 12.95 11.40
N GLY A 138 16.76 12.45 12.22
CA GLY A 138 17.28 13.19 13.38
C GLY A 138 18.41 12.47 14.12
N GLN A 139 18.89 13.06 15.21
CA GLN A 139 19.89 12.43 16.08
C GLN A 139 19.55 12.67 17.55
N VAL A 140 20.05 11.81 18.43
CA VAL A 140 19.73 11.81 19.86
C VAL A 140 20.96 12.21 20.67
N HIS A 141 20.79 13.11 21.63
CA HIS A 141 21.81 13.56 22.57
C HIS A 141 21.40 13.26 24.01
N ARG A 142 22.38 13.08 24.88
CA ARG A 142 22.16 13.04 26.33
C ARG A 142 22.26 14.45 26.89
N ALA A 143 21.40 14.79 27.83
CA ALA A 143 21.48 16.02 28.60
C ALA A 143 20.96 15.82 30.03
N VAL A 144 21.09 16.85 30.86
CA VAL A 144 20.50 16.94 32.20
C VAL A 144 19.69 18.22 32.26
N LEU A 145 18.41 18.13 32.63
CA LEU A 145 17.55 19.30 32.82
C LEU A 145 18.05 20.14 33.99
N THR A 146 17.71 21.42 34.02
CA THR A 146 18.03 22.31 35.16
C THR A 146 17.41 21.85 36.48
N SER A 147 16.37 21.01 36.43
CA SER A 147 15.77 20.34 37.60
C SER A 147 16.57 19.10 38.09
N GLY A 148 17.55 18.64 37.32
CA GLY A 148 18.48 17.56 37.69
C GLY A 148 18.22 16.20 37.02
N GLU A 149 17.10 16.03 36.32
CA GLU A 149 16.77 14.77 35.64
C GLU A 149 17.57 14.57 34.35
N ALA A 150 18.12 13.37 34.16
CA ALA A 150 18.79 12.97 32.92
C ALA A 150 17.77 12.71 31.80
N VAL A 151 18.05 13.24 30.61
CA VAL A 151 17.16 13.17 29.45
C VAL A 151 17.87 12.80 28.16
N ALA A 152 17.15 12.10 27.29
CA ALA A 152 17.48 11.88 25.89
C ALA A 152 16.72 12.91 25.04
N ILE A 153 17.44 13.69 24.25
CA ILE A 153 16.88 14.72 23.37
C ILE A 153 17.05 14.25 21.93
N LYS A 154 15.94 13.97 21.24
CA LYS A 154 15.93 13.66 19.80
C LYS A 154 15.69 14.96 19.04
N ILE A 155 16.60 15.31 18.13
CA ILE A 155 16.57 16.55 17.36
C ILE A 155 16.44 16.22 15.87
N GLN A 156 15.50 16.86 15.19
CA GLN A 156 15.28 16.69 13.77
C GLN A 156 16.46 17.22 12.94
N ARG A 157 16.79 16.56 11.82
CA ARG A 157 17.85 16.99 10.91
C ARG A 157 17.52 18.34 10.26
N PRO A 158 18.50 19.25 10.10
CA PRO A 158 18.27 20.54 9.46
C PRO A 158 17.65 20.39 8.06
N ASN A 159 16.66 21.23 7.75
CA ASN A 159 16.00 21.31 6.43
C ASN A 159 15.34 20.00 5.93
N ILE A 160 15.14 19.00 6.79
CA ILE A 160 14.61 17.69 6.37
C ILE A 160 13.17 17.77 5.86
N LYS A 161 12.35 18.64 6.46
CA LYS A 161 10.93 18.83 6.10
C LYS A 161 10.75 19.26 4.64
N ASP A 162 11.53 20.23 4.18
CA ASP A 162 11.47 20.70 2.79
C ASP A 162 11.96 19.64 1.80
N LYS A 163 12.99 18.87 2.18
CA LYS A 163 13.50 17.78 1.37
C LYS A 163 12.46 16.67 1.22
N ILE A 164 11.88 16.22 2.33
CA ILE A 164 10.81 15.20 2.34
C ILE A 164 9.62 15.67 1.54
N ARG A 165 9.16 16.92 1.70
CA ARG A 165 8.04 17.46 0.93
C ARG A 165 8.31 17.41 -0.57
N THR A 166 9.50 17.82 -1.00
CA THR A 166 9.90 17.75 -2.41
C THR A 166 9.88 16.31 -2.93
N ASP A 167 10.44 15.37 -2.16
CA ASP A 167 10.48 13.96 -2.53
C ASP A 167 9.08 13.33 -2.60
N LEU A 168 8.18 13.66 -1.66
CA LEU A 168 6.81 13.18 -1.65
C LEU A 168 5.98 13.70 -2.83
N GLU A 169 6.16 14.98 -3.21
CA GLU A 169 5.53 15.55 -4.40
C GLU A 169 5.97 14.78 -5.67
N ILE A 170 7.28 14.50 -5.80
CA ILE A 170 7.83 13.72 -6.92
C ILE A 170 7.30 12.27 -6.92
N LEU A 171 7.28 11.60 -5.76
CA LEU A 171 6.76 10.24 -5.63
C LEU A 171 5.29 10.16 -6.04
N LYS A 172 4.47 11.16 -5.66
CA LYS A 172 3.07 11.23 -6.04
C LYS A 172 2.87 11.37 -7.54
N ASP A 173 3.64 12.24 -8.18
CA ASP A 173 3.60 12.42 -9.63
C ASP A 173 4.03 11.14 -10.36
N ILE A 174 5.07 10.45 -9.88
CA ILE A 174 5.50 9.15 -10.40
C ILE A 174 4.41 8.09 -10.22
N ALA A 175 3.74 8.05 -9.06
CA ALA A 175 2.66 7.09 -8.78
C ALA A 175 1.45 7.29 -9.70
N ILE A 176 1.03 8.54 -9.93
CA ILE A 176 -0.04 8.89 -10.88
C ILE A 176 0.34 8.43 -12.30
N LEU A 177 1.59 8.62 -12.69
CA LEU A 177 2.08 8.21 -13.99
C LEU A 177 2.17 6.68 -14.13
N ALA A 178 2.56 6.00 -13.05
CA ALA A 178 2.60 4.54 -12.98
C ALA A 178 1.21 3.93 -13.16
N GLU A 179 0.19 4.41 -12.44
CA GLU A 179 -1.18 3.92 -12.60
C GLU A 179 -1.75 4.15 -14.00
N LYS A 180 -1.33 5.22 -14.68
CA LYS A 180 -1.78 5.50 -16.06
C LYS A 180 -1.13 4.60 -17.11
N ARG A 181 0.06 4.06 -16.84
CA ARG A 181 0.90 3.38 -17.83
C ARG A 181 1.14 1.90 -17.56
N LEU A 182 0.98 1.48 -16.31
CA LEU A 182 1.28 0.12 -15.85
C LEU A 182 0.02 -0.48 -15.21
N GLU A 183 -0.49 -1.57 -15.78
CA GLU A 183 -1.71 -2.23 -15.31
C GLU A 183 -1.59 -2.71 -13.85
N TRP A 184 -0.42 -3.26 -13.47
CA TRP A 184 -0.19 -3.71 -12.10
C TRP A 184 -0.25 -2.54 -11.11
N ALA A 185 0.28 -1.36 -11.49
CA ALA A 185 0.28 -0.20 -10.59
C ALA A 185 -1.14 0.33 -10.37
N ALA A 186 -1.97 0.32 -11.42
CA ALA A 186 -3.38 0.66 -11.34
C ALA A 186 -4.16 -0.32 -10.44
N ARG A 187 -3.93 -1.64 -10.62
CA ARG A 187 -4.58 -2.70 -9.84
C ARG A 187 -4.29 -2.58 -8.34
N TYR A 188 -3.03 -2.31 -7.97
CA TYR A 188 -2.63 -2.14 -6.57
C TYR A 188 -2.88 -0.75 -5.99
N HIS A 189 -3.42 0.18 -6.79
CA HIS A 189 -3.63 1.57 -6.40
C HIS A 189 -2.38 2.21 -5.76
N VAL A 190 -1.25 2.12 -6.46
CA VAL A 190 0.06 2.59 -5.97
C VAL A 190 0.01 4.04 -5.48
N LYS A 191 -0.80 4.90 -6.09
CA LYS A 191 -1.03 6.27 -5.64
C LYS A 191 -1.56 6.32 -4.20
N ASP A 192 -2.51 5.46 -3.84
CA ASP A 192 -3.07 5.43 -2.49
C ASP A 192 -2.03 5.00 -1.47
N ILE A 193 -1.16 4.06 -1.84
CA ILE A 193 -0.04 3.59 -1.02
C ILE A 193 0.95 4.73 -0.77
N ILE A 194 1.29 5.49 -1.82
CA ILE A 194 2.16 6.67 -1.69
C ILE A 194 1.48 7.78 -0.88
N ASP A 195 0.17 8.00 -1.04
CA ASP A 195 -0.59 8.97 -0.24
C ASP A 195 -0.61 8.57 1.25
N GLU A 196 -0.70 7.28 1.56
CA GLU A 196 -0.61 6.73 2.91
C GLU A 196 0.79 6.88 3.51
N PHE A 197 1.82 6.51 2.75
CA PHE A 197 3.21 6.72 3.13
C PHE A 197 3.50 8.20 3.41
N ALA A 198 3.04 9.10 2.53
CA ALA A 198 3.21 10.54 2.69
C ALA A 198 2.58 11.05 4.00
N LYS A 199 1.35 10.60 4.31
CA LYS A 199 0.68 10.94 5.57
C LYS A 199 1.47 10.45 6.79
N SER A 200 1.93 9.21 6.76
CA SER A 200 2.71 8.61 7.85
C SER A 200 4.03 9.36 8.07
N LEU A 201 4.81 9.57 7.01
CA LEU A 201 6.10 10.24 7.09
C LEU A 201 5.97 11.71 7.53
N LEU A 202 4.94 12.44 7.06
CA LEU A 202 4.69 13.80 7.51
C LEU A 202 4.27 13.86 9.00
N ALA A 203 3.56 12.85 9.49
CA ALA A 203 3.21 12.75 10.91
C ALA A 203 4.43 12.48 11.79
N GLU A 204 5.42 11.73 11.29
CA GLU A 204 6.70 11.45 11.95
C GLU A 204 7.58 12.71 12.10
N LEU A 205 7.39 13.72 11.25
CA LEU A 205 8.14 14.99 11.33
C LEU A 205 7.69 15.92 12.46
N ASP A 206 6.57 15.61 13.13
CA ASP A 206 6.11 16.31 14.31
C ASP A 206 6.31 15.42 15.55
N TYR A 207 7.42 15.66 16.25
CA TYR A 207 7.82 14.89 17.43
C TYR A 207 6.86 14.97 18.61
N ARG A 208 5.91 15.91 18.61
CA ARG A 208 4.82 15.91 19.60
C ARG A 208 3.91 14.69 19.42
N ASN A 209 3.77 14.18 18.20
CA ASN A 209 3.00 12.95 17.96
C ASN A 209 3.66 11.74 18.61
N GLU A 210 4.98 11.60 18.45
CA GLU A 210 5.76 10.53 19.10
C GLU A 210 5.66 10.62 20.63
N GLY A 211 5.80 11.83 21.20
CA GLY A 211 5.58 12.04 22.64
C GLY A 211 4.19 11.64 23.11
N ARG A 212 3.13 11.96 22.34
CA ARG A 212 1.74 11.56 22.66
C ARG A 212 1.54 10.05 22.56
N ASN A 213 2.18 9.42 21.58
CA ASN A 213 2.16 7.96 21.42
C ASN A 213 2.81 7.28 22.63
N ALA A 214 3.97 7.78 23.06
CA ALA A 214 4.68 7.29 24.25
C ALA A 214 3.80 7.38 25.50
N GLU A 215 3.18 8.55 25.76
CA GLU A 215 2.26 8.69 26.90
C GLU A 215 1.04 7.79 26.80
N ARG A 216 0.48 7.62 25.59
CA ARG A 216 -0.67 6.74 25.39
C ARG A 216 -0.32 5.29 25.71
N ILE A 217 0.82 4.80 25.26
CA ILE A 217 1.30 3.44 25.57
C ILE A 217 1.65 3.33 27.05
N SER A 218 2.30 4.35 27.64
CA SER A 218 2.61 4.39 29.08
C SER A 218 1.36 4.17 29.95
N LYS A 219 0.24 4.85 29.60
CA LYS A 219 -1.04 4.73 30.31
C LYS A 219 -1.62 3.31 30.30
N GLN A 220 -1.34 2.50 29.29
CA GLN A 220 -1.79 1.09 29.19
C GLN A 220 -1.15 0.19 30.26
N PHE A 221 -0.02 0.63 30.82
CA PHE A 221 0.74 -0.10 31.83
C PHE A 221 0.67 0.51 33.23
N ASN A 222 -0.25 1.45 33.46
CA ASN A 222 -0.49 1.99 34.80
C ASN A 222 -0.80 0.86 35.79
N GLY A 223 0.00 0.75 36.86
CA GLY A 223 -0.09 -0.33 37.85
C GLY A 223 0.69 -1.61 37.52
N LYS A 224 1.21 -1.77 36.29
CA LYS A 224 2.03 -2.92 35.87
C LYS A 224 3.52 -2.57 35.96
N LYS A 225 4.11 -2.72 37.15
CA LYS A 225 5.52 -2.34 37.45
C LYS A 225 6.62 -3.01 36.61
N LYS A 226 6.28 -3.95 35.73
CA LYS A 226 7.24 -4.72 34.93
C LYS A 226 7.42 -4.22 33.49
N ILE A 227 6.55 -3.33 33.02
CA ILE A 227 6.67 -2.64 31.73
C ILE A 227 6.84 -1.14 32.02
N TYR A 228 7.80 -0.51 31.38
CA TYR A 228 8.12 0.90 31.58
C TYR A 228 8.18 1.64 30.24
N VAL A 229 7.76 2.89 30.24
CA VAL A 229 7.87 3.80 29.10
C VAL A 229 8.45 5.10 29.66
N PRO A 230 9.58 5.60 29.11
CA PRO A 230 10.23 6.80 29.62
C PRO A 230 9.29 8.01 29.60
N LYS A 231 9.35 8.84 30.63
CA LYS A 231 8.53 10.05 30.74
C LYS A 231 8.89 11.04 29.62
N VAL A 232 7.88 11.68 29.04
CA VAL A 232 8.06 12.80 28.10
C VAL A 232 8.11 14.12 28.88
N TYR A 233 9.08 14.96 28.58
CA TYR A 233 9.21 16.31 29.15
C TYR A 233 8.64 17.33 28.17
N TRP A 234 7.35 17.60 28.31
CA TRP A 234 6.62 18.51 27.41
C TRP A 234 7.12 19.96 27.41
N GLY A 235 7.74 20.42 28.50
CA GLY A 235 8.35 21.75 28.57
C GLY A 235 9.50 21.94 27.59
N GLN A 236 10.19 20.86 27.22
CA GLN A 236 11.33 20.86 26.30
C GLN A 236 11.01 20.10 25.00
N THR A 237 9.74 19.74 24.76
CA THR A 237 9.30 19.01 23.57
C THR A 237 8.52 19.93 22.63
N THR A 238 8.95 19.99 21.37
CA THR A 238 8.39 20.82 20.30
C THR A 238 8.13 19.98 19.05
N GLU A 239 7.86 20.62 17.91
CA GLU A 239 7.71 19.91 16.64
C GLU A 239 9.01 19.23 16.20
N LYS A 240 10.18 19.85 16.45
CA LYS A 240 11.49 19.35 16.00
C LYS A 240 12.39 18.77 17.10
N VAL A 241 11.99 18.91 18.37
CA VAL A 241 12.75 18.42 19.54
C VAL A 241 11.84 17.53 20.39
N LEU A 242 12.26 16.30 20.67
CA LEU A 242 11.59 15.40 21.62
C LEU A 242 12.51 15.16 22.81
N THR A 243 12.05 15.52 24.01
CA THR A 243 12.81 15.28 25.25
C THR A 243 12.11 14.21 26.07
N MET A 244 12.82 13.11 26.29
CA MET A 244 12.36 11.97 27.08
C MET A 244 13.34 11.66 28.20
N GLU A 245 12.86 11.01 29.26
CA GLU A 245 13.72 10.48 30.31
C GLU A 245 14.80 9.58 29.72
N PHE A 246 16.04 9.80 30.16
CA PHE A 246 17.15 8.93 29.80
C PHE A 246 17.12 7.68 30.66
N VAL A 247 16.95 6.52 30.02
CA VAL A 247 16.94 5.21 30.69
C VAL A 247 18.19 4.43 30.33
N GLU A 248 19.00 4.12 31.33
CA GLU A 248 20.21 3.31 31.18
C GLU A 248 19.87 1.84 31.38
N GLY A 249 19.77 1.09 30.27
CA GLY A 249 19.43 -0.33 30.27
C GLY A 249 20.17 -1.11 29.18
N ILE A 250 20.06 -2.44 29.24
CA ILE A 250 20.71 -3.36 28.29
C ILE A 250 19.76 -3.64 27.13
N LYS A 251 20.20 -3.46 25.89
CA LYS A 251 19.36 -3.75 24.72
C LYS A 251 19.07 -5.24 24.62
N LEU A 252 17.84 -5.61 24.26
CA LEU A 252 17.41 -7.01 24.25
C LEU A 252 18.11 -7.90 23.20
N HIS A 253 18.79 -7.34 22.21
CA HIS A 253 19.51 -8.16 21.22
C HIS A 253 20.79 -8.79 21.75
N ASP A 254 21.34 -8.32 22.87
CA ASP A 254 22.57 -8.87 23.45
C ASP A 254 22.27 -9.89 24.55
N LYS A 255 21.89 -11.10 24.14
CA LYS A 255 21.60 -12.21 25.06
C LYS A 255 22.78 -12.53 25.99
N ASN A 256 24.02 -12.42 25.49
CA ASN A 256 25.20 -12.72 26.27
C ASN A 256 25.41 -11.68 27.37
N GLU A 257 25.27 -10.39 27.05
CA GLU A 257 25.33 -9.32 28.05
C GLU A 257 24.23 -9.46 29.09
N LEU A 258 22.99 -9.78 28.67
CA LEU A 258 21.87 -10.04 29.57
C LEU A 258 22.19 -11.16 30.57
N MET A 259 22.66 -12.31 30.07
CA MET A 259 23.01 -13.45 30.93
C MET A 259 24.19 -13.11 31.87
N ASN A 260 25.21 -12.41 31.37
CA ASN A 260 26.37 -11.99 32.16
C ASN A 260 26.00 -11.02 33.30
N LYS A 261 24.98 -10.17 33.10
CA LYS A 261 24.45 -9.30 34.16
C LYS A 261 23.34 -9.95 34.99
N GLY A 262 23.11 -11.26 34.84
CA GLY A 262 22.21 -12.05 35.67
C GLY A 262 20.73 -11.96 35.29
N TYR A 263 20.39 -11.41 34.12
CA TYR A 263 19.02 -11.39 33.63
C TYR A 263 18.60 -12.77 33.14
N ASN A 264 17.30 -13.07 33.23
CA ASN A 264 16.70 -14.24 32.61
C ASN A 264 16.05 -13.87 31.25
N PRO A 265 16.64 -14.29 30.11
CA PRO A 265 16.11 -14.00 28.77
C PRO A 265 14.67 -14.49 28.54
N SER A 266 14.30 -15.65 29.07
CA SER A 266 12.95 -16.22 28.95
C SER A 266 11.90 -15.33 29.61
N ILE A 267 12.19 -14.80 30.80
CA ILE A 267 11.28 -13.88 31.51
C ILE A 267 11.11 -12.57 30.73
N LEU A 268 12.19 -12.05 30.14
CA LEU A 268 12.13 -10.85 29.30
C LEU A 268 11.29 -11.09 28.03
N ALA A 269 11.52 -12.21 27.34
CA ALA A 269 10.75 -12.61 26.17
C ALA A 269 9.25 -12.75 26.48
N GLU A 270 8.91 -13.45 27.56
CA GLU A 270 7.53 -13.62 28.01
C GLU A 270 6.85 -12.28 28.30
N ARG A 271 7.57 -11.34 28.95
CA ARG A 271 7.05 -10.00 29.26
C ARG A 271 6.84 -9.16 28.00
N VAL A 272 7.76 -9.19 27.04
CA VAL A 272 7.61 -8.51 25.75
C VAL A 272 6.38 -9.02 25.02
N VAL A 273 6.24 -10.35 24.88
CA VAL A 273 5.09 -10.98 24.23
C VAL A 273 3.79 -10.55 24.92
N LYS A 274 3.66 -10.76 26.24
CA LYS A 274 2.44 -10.37 26.98
C LYS A 274 2.12 -8.89 26.87
N ALA A 275 3.14 -8.02 26.91
CA ALA A 275 2.94 -6.59 26.72
C ALA A 275 2.36 -6.30 25.34
N MET A 276 2.96 -6.83 24.27
CA MET A 276 2.51 -6.60 22.90
C MET A 276 1.10 -7.14 22.64
N PHE A 277 0.79 -8.37 23.07
CA PHE A 277 -0.57 -8.90 22.95
C PHE A 277 -1.60 -8.06 23.72
N HIS A 278 -1.23 -7.52 24.89
CA HIS A 278 -2.09 -6.59 25.63
C HIS A 278 -2.36 -5.30 24.85
N GLN A 279 -1.32 -4.67 24.29
CA GLN A 279 -1.47 -3.45 23.47
C GLN A 279 -2.36 -3.69 22.24
N ILE A 280 -2.19 -4.82 21.56
CA ILE A 280 -2.90 -5.17 20.33
C ILE A 280 -4.38 -5.50 20.61
N PHE A 281 -4.63 -6.46 21.50
CA PHE A 281 -5.96 -7.07 21.62
C PHE A 281 -6.83 -6.43 22.69
N ILE A 282 -6.24 -5.88 23.76
CA ILE A 282 -6.99 -5.22 24.82
C ILE A 282 -7.16 -3.74 24.46
N GLU A 283 -6.04 -3.04 24.35
CA GLU A 283 -6.01 -1.58 24.17
C GLU A 283 -6.31 -1.14 22.73
N GLY A 284 -6.04 -1.99 21.73
CA GLY A 284 -6.22 -1.66 20.31
C GLY A 284 -5.29 -0.55 19.81
N PHE A 285 -4.21 -0.27 20.55
CA PHE A 285 -3.20 0.73 20.21
C PHE A 285 -1.84 0.19 20.61
N PHE A 286 -0.99 -0.11 19.63
CA PHE A 286 0.22 -0.89 19.85
C PHE A 286 1.46 -0.28 19.23
N HIS A 287 2.60 -0.60 19.81
CA HIS A 287 3.92 -0.30 19.26
C HIS A 287 4.13 -1.05 17.94
N GLY A 288 4.25 -0.32 16.83
CA GLY A 288 4.30 -0.90 15.48
C GLY A 288 5.67 -1.41 15.05
N ASP A 289 6.75 -1.00 15.74
CA ASP A 289 8.11 -1.47 15.45
C ASP A 289 8.91 -1.82 16.71
N PRO A 290 8.54 -2.88 17.47
CA PRO A 290 9.21 -3.22 18.73
C PRO A 290 10.57 -3.90 18.48
N HIS A 291 11.38 -3.39 17.54
CA HIS A 291 12.67 -3.97 17.19
C HIS A 291 13.58 -4.09 18.43
N PRO A 292 14.43 -5.13 18.56
CA PRO A 292 15.32 -5.32 19.72
C PRO A 292 16.19 -4.12 20.12
N GLY A 293 16.43 -3.16 19.22
CA GLY A 293 17.13 -1.90 19.50
C GLY A 293 16.31 -0.88 20.30
N ASN A 294 14.98 -1.00 20.24
CA ASN A 294 13.98 -0.13 20.86
C ASN A 294 13.41 -0.73 22.15
N ILE A 295 13.99 -1.83 22.64
CA ILE A 295 13.61 -2.45 23.90
C ILE A 295 14.84 -2.60 24.78
N LEU A 296 14.73 -2.13 26.02
CA LEU A 296 15.77 -2.23 27.04
C LEU A 296 15.31 -3.12 28.21
N ALA A 297 16.26 -3.82 28.80
CA ALA A 297 16.12 -4.53 30.05
C ALA A 297 16.69 -3.68 31.19
N LEU A 298 15.89 -3.54 32.25
CA LEU A 298 16.24 -2.94 33.52
C LEU A 298 16.19 -3.99 34.64
N PRO A 299 16.84 -3.73 35.80
CA PRO A 299 16.84 -4.64 36.95
C PRO A 299 15.45 -5.16 37.32
N GLU A 300 15.39 -6.39 37.86
CA GLU A 300 14.16 -7.17 38.08
C GLU A 300 13.39 -7.51 36.78
N GLU A 301 14.14 -7.69 35.68
CA GLU A 301 13.68 -8.02 34.33
C GLU A 301 12.62 -7.04 33.79
N LYS A 302 12.64 -5.79 34.24
CA LYS A 302 11.71 -4.76 33.74
C LYS A 302 12.02 -4.49 32.27
N VAL A 303 10.96 -4.43 31.46
CA VAL A 303 11.06 -4.18 30.02
C VAL A 303 10.71 -2.72 29.75
N VAL A 304 11.58 -2.01 29.05
CA VAL A 304 11.39 -0.62 28.67
C VAL A 304 11.19 -0.56 27.17
N PHE A 305 10.09 0.06 26.73
CA PHE A 305 9.92 0.41 25.31
C PHE A 305 10.40 1.85 25.09
N VAL A 306 11.18 2.06 24.03
CA VAL A 306 11.61 3.37 23.53
C VAL A 306 11.26 3.49 22.06
N ASP A 307 11.33 4.71 21.50
CA ASP A 307 10.96 5.03 20.11
C ASP A 307 9.50 4.68 19.75
N PHE A 308 8.65 5.68 19.81
CA PHE A 308 7.21 5.54 19.56
C PHE A 308 6.81 6.18 18.22
N GLY A 309 7.76 6.27 17.28
CA GLY A 309 7.55 6.86 15.96
C GLY A 309 6.54 6.07 15.12
N LEU A 310 6.52 4.74 15.26
CA LEU A 310 5.57 3.87 14.56
C LEU A 310 4.62 3.16 15.53
N VAL A 311 3.33 3.44 15.39
CA VAL A 311 2.25 2.83 16.18
C VAL A 311 1.13 2.35 15.26
N GLY A 312 0.52 1.23 15.60
CA GLY A 312 -0.64 0.69 14.89
C GLY A 312 -1.92 0.78 15.71
N ARG A 313 -3.07 0.71 15.02
CA ARG A 313 -4.39 0.79 15.65
C ARG A 313 -5.26 -0.38 15.22
N VAL A 314 -5.94 -1.00 16.18
CA VAL A 314 -6.97 -1.99 15.92
C VAL A 314 -8.28 -1.46 16.48
N THR A 315 -9.17 -1.02 15.59
CA THR A 315 -10.49 -0.51 15.98
C THR A 315 -11.32 -1.62 16.63
N SER A 316 -12.31 -1.25 17.46
CA SER A 316 -13.20 -2.24 18.08
C SER A 316 -13.93 -3.11 17.05
N GLU A 317 -14.28 -2.53 15.89
CA GLU A 317 -14.84 -3.26 14.75
C GLU A 317 -13.85 -4.29 14.20
N MET A 318 -12.60 -3.87 13.95
CA MET A 318 -11.53 -4.76 13.49
C MET A 318 -11.25 -5.88 14.51
N LYS A 319 -11.20 -5.58 15.82
CA LYS A 319 -11.10 -6.59 16.89
C LYS A 319 -12.23 -7.62 16.78
N GLY A 320 -13.45 -7.17 16.48
CA GLY A 320 -14.61 -8.03 16.24
C GLY A 320 -14.44 -8.93 15.00
N HIS A 321 -13.86 -8.43 13.91
CA HIS A 321 -13.57 -9.24 12.74
C HIS A 321 -12.45 -10.25 13.00
N LEU A 322 -11.35 -9.84 13.65
CA LEU A 322 -10.24 -10.72 14.02
C LEU A 322 -10.72 -11.85 14.94
N SER A 323 -11.59 -11.53 15.90
CA SER A 323 -12.22 -12.54 16.74
C SER A 323 -13.09 -13.51 15.94
N MET A 324 -13.77 -13.04 14.89
CA MET A 324 -14.58 -13.92 14.03
C MET A 324 -13.67 -14.88 13.25
N PHE A 325 -12.56 -14.36 12.74
CA PHE A 325 -11.55 -15.14 12.05
C PHE A 325 -10.94 -16.22 12.96
N VAL A 326 -10.53 -15.85 14.19
CA VAL A 326 -9.99 -16.79 15.17
C VAL A 326 -11.03 -17.85 15.57
N ILE A 327 -12.29 -17.47 15.82
CA ILE A 327 -13.36 -18.45 16.11
C ILE A 327 -13.56 -19.41 14.94
N ALA A 328 -13.57 -18.88 13.72
CA ALA A 328 -13.77 -19.68 12.51
C ALA A 328 -12.62 -20.67 12.32
N LEU A 329 -11.39 -20.25 12.54
CA LEU A 329 -10.20 -21.10 12.54
C LEU A 329 -10.33 -22.22 13.59
N MET A 330 -10.67 -21.89 14.83
CA MET A 330 -10.87 -22.88 15.91
C MET A 330 -12.00 -23.88 15.63
N ARG A 331 -13.03 -23.46 14.89
CA ARG A 331 -14.18 -24.30 14.52
C ARG A 331 -14.01 -25.00 13.16
N GLN A 332 -12.82 -24.92 12.56
CA GLN A 332 -12.52 -25.45 11.22
C GLN A 332 -13.47 -24.93 10.12
N ASN A 333 -14.03 -23.75 10.33
CA ASN A 333 -15.05 -23.18 9.47
C ASN A 333 -14.41 -22.26 8.41
N THR A 334 -14.00 -22.84 7.29
CA THR A 334 -13.42 -22.10 6.13
C THR A 334 -14.36 -21.00 5.64
N ASP A 335 -15.68 -21.25 5.57
CA ASP A 335 -16.67 -20.23 5.21
C ASP A 335 -16.67 -19.04 6.19
N GLY A 336 -16.52 -19.35 7.48
CA GLY A 336 -16.41 -18.35 8.54
C GLY A 336 -15.15 -17.51 8.40
N MET A 337 -14.02 -18.12 8.01
CA MET A 337 -12.75 -17.41 7.78
C MET A 337 -12.86 -16.47 6.59
N ILE A 338 -13.34 -16.95 5.45
CA ILE A 338 -13.55 -16.15 4.24
C ILE A 338 -14.51 -14.99 4.52
N LYS A 339 -15.62 -15.26 5.23
CA LYS A 339 -16.58 -14.22 5.63
C LYS A 339 -15.96 -13.17 6.55
N ALA A 340 -15.04 -13.56 7.44
CA ALA A 340 -14.32 -12.63 8.30
C ALA A 340 -13.37 -11.75 7.48
N ILE A 341 -12.59 -12.34 6.56
CA ILE A 341 -11.68 -11.61 5.66
C ILE A 341 -12.47 -10.63 4.79
N ASN A 342 -13.60 -11.08 4.21
CA ASN A 342 -14.47 -10.23 3.40
C ASN A 342 -15.00 -9.03 4.19
N ARG A 343 -15.43 -9.26 5.44
CA ARG A 343 -15.93 -8.18 6.31
C ARG A 343 -14.87 -7.16 6.72
N MET A 344 -13.58 -7.53 6.65
CA MET A 344 -12.49 -6.58 6.86
C MET A 344 -12.24 -5.70 5.61
N GLY A 345 -13.02 -5.87 4.53
CA GLY A 345 -12.90 -5.10 3.29
C GLY A 345 -11.68 -5.47 2.47
N MET A 346 -11.15 -6.68 2.65
CA MET A 346 -9.87 -7.08 2.05
C MET A 346 -9.99 -7.75 0.68
N ILE A 347 -11.15 -8.35 0.35
CA ILE A 347 -11.34 -9.13 -0.88
C ILE A 347 -11.91 -8.21 -1.97
N PRO A 348 -11.15 -7.97 -3.06
CA PRO A 348 -11.67 -7.29 -4.26
C PRO A 348 -12.83 -8.06 -4.92
N ASP A 349 -13.65 -7.34 -5.68
CA ASP A 349 -14.79 -7.92 -6.40
C ASP A 349 -14.37 -8.89 -7.54
N ASP A 350 -13.12 -8.81 -8.01
CA ASP A 350 -12.58 -9.61 -9.11
C ASP A 350 -11.86 -10.91 -8.67
N VAL A 351 -11.85 -11.23 -7.37
CA VAL A 351 -11.20 -12.44 -6.85
C VAL A 351 -12.01 -13.70 -7.18
N ASP A 352 -11.32 -14.75 -7.64
CA ASP A 352 -11.90 -16.08 -7.75
C ASP A 352 -12.12 -16.68 -6.36
N MET A 353 -13.37 -16.61 -5.89
CA MET A 353 -13.76 -17.09 -4.58
C MET A 353 -13.59 -18.61 -4.40
N GLN A 354 -13.59 -19.38 -5.49
CA GLN A 354 -13.41 -20.82 -5.43
C GLN A 354 -11.93 -21.16 -5.21
N GLU A 355 -11.04 -20.50 -5.95
CA GLU A 355 -9.59 -20.66 -5.77
C GLU A 355 -9.14 -20.16 -4.39
N LEU A 356 -9.63 -18.99 -3.96
CA LEU A 356 -9.36 -18.46 -2.62
C LEU A 356 -9.80 -19.44 -1.53
N ARG A 357 -10.96 -20.08 -1.71
CA ARG A 357 -11.45 -21.08 -0.75
C ARG A 357 -10.50 -22.26 -0.65
N SER A 358 -10.03 -22.79 -1.78
CA SER A 358 -9.09 -23.90 -1.81
C SER A 358 -7.78 -23.54 -1.11
N ASP A 359 -7.24 -22.35 -1.33
CA ASP A 359 -6.01 -21.91 -0.66
C ASP A 359 -6.19 -21.71 0.86
N VAL A 360 -7.32 -21.13 1.29
CA VAL A 360 -7.63 -20.98 2.72
C VAL A 360 -7.84 -22.35 3.39
N GLU A 361 -8.40 -23.32 2.68
CA GLU A 361 -8.56 -24.70 3.17
C GLU A 361 -7.20 -25.38 3.37
N LEU A 362 -6.27 -25.23 2.43
CA LEU A 362 -4.89 -25.72 2.57
C LEU A 362 -4.18 -25.10 3.77
N LEU A 363 -4.34 -23.78 3.99
CA LEU A 363 -3.79 -23.11 5.17
C LEU A 363 -4.38 -23.67 6.47
N ARG A 364 -5.70 -23.88 6.51
CA ARG A 364 -6.37 -24.47 7.68
C ARG A 364 -5.80 -25.85 7.98
N GLU A 365 -5.68 -26.72 6.98
CA GLU A 365 -5.16 -28.09 7.14
C GLU A 365 -3.73 -28.10 7.66
N LYS A 366 -2.87 -27.19 7.19
CA LYS A 366 -1.48 -27.07 7.64
C LYS A 366 -1.34 -26.82 9.15
N TYR A 367 -2.22 -26.01 9.74
CA TYR A 367 -2.10 -25.58 11.13
C TYR A 367 -3.01 -26.32 12.11
N TYR A 368 -3.98 -27.10 11.62
CA TYR A 368 -5.01 -27.67 12.49
C TYR A 368 -4.51 -28.82 13.38
N ASP A 369 -3.78 -29.79 12.82
CA ASP A 369 -3.29 -30.97 13.56
C ASP A 369 -1.97 -30.72 14.30
N VAL A 370 -1.46 -29.48 14.26
CA VAL A 370 -0.21 -29.09 14.90
C VAL A 370 -0.48 -28.59 16.32
N PRO A 371 0.14 -29.17 17.37
CA PRO A 371 0.03 -28.63 18.72
C PRO A 371 0.41 -27.16 18.76
N LEU A 372 -0.32 -26.31 19.49
CA LEU A 372 -0.06 -24.87 19.56
C LEU A 372 1.38 -24.50 19.98
N SER A 373 2.09 -25.39 20.68
CA SER A 373 3.52 -25.21 21.00
C SER A 373 4.46 -25.29 19.81
N GLN A 374 4.05 -25.94 18.72
CA GLN A 374 4.85 -26.18 17.52
C GLN A 374 4.44 -25.27 16.36
N VAL A 375 3.37 -24.49 16.52
CA VAL A 375 2.93 -23.52 15.52
C VAL A 375 3.83 -22.28 15.59
N SER A 376 4.56 -22.00 14.51
CA SER A 376 5.24 -20.71 14.31
C SER A 376 4.22 -19.66 13.93
N LEU A 377 4.19 -18.57 14.70
CA LEU A 377 3.27 -17.46 14.46
C LEU A 377 3.63 -16.74 13.16
N GLY A 378 4.92 -16.54 12.90
CA GLY A 378 5.37 -15.85 11.70
C GLY A 378 5.21 -16.67 10.44
N GLU A 379 5.38 -17.99 10.51
CA GLU A 379 5.03 -18.85 9.39
C GLU A 379 3.54 -18.69 9.05
N SER A 380 2.64 -18.74 10.05
CA SER A 380 1.20 -18.55 9.83
C SER A 380 0.85 -17.18 9.23
N VAL A 381 1.53 -16.12 9.68
CA VAL A 381 1.34 -14.76 9.14
C VAL A 381 1.85 -14.64 7.71
N ASN A 382 3.03 -15.19 7.42
CA ASN A 382 3.63 -15.17 6.08
C ASN A 382 2.81 -15.99 5.07
N ASP A 383 2.29 -17.13 5.50
CA ASP A 383 1.38 -17.95 4.71
C ASP A 383 0.10 -17.20 4.35
N LEU A 384 -0.50 -16.51 5.33
CA LEU A 384 -1.68 -15.67 5.12
C LEU A 384 -1.40 -14.53 4.13
N PHE A 385 -0.26 -13.85 4.27
CA PHE A 385 0.18 -12.80 3.35
C PHE A 385 0.49 -13.34 1.95
N SER A 386 1.02 -14.56 1.85
CA SER A 386 1.28 -15.21 0.57
C SER A 386 -0.01 -15.52 -0.19
N VAL A 387 -1.05 -15.98 0.52
CA VAL A 387 -2.40 -16.14 -0.06
C VAL A 387 -2.97 -14.79 -0.47
N ALA A 388 -2.84 -13.76 0.38
CA ALA A 388 -3.31 -12.42 0.03
C ALA A 388 -2.61 -11.86 -1.23
N TYR A 389 -1.29 -12.01 -1.33
CA TYR A 389 -0.51 -11.59 -2.49
C TYR A 389 -0.94 -12.33 -3.77
N ARG A 390 -1.12 -13.66 -3.70
CA ARG A 390 -1.55 -14.49 -4.84
C ARG A 390 -2.93 -14.10 -5.35
N HIS A 391 -3.85 -13.82 -4.44
CA HIS A 391 -5.24 -13.44 -4.74
C HIS A 391 -5.43 -11.93 -4.91
N HIS A 392 -4.34 -11.15 -4.93
CA HIS A 392 -4.37 -9.68 -5.05
C HIS A 392 -5.27 -8.99 -4.01
N ILE A 393 -5.39 -9.59 -2.83
CA ILE A 393 -6.15 -9.09 -1.69
C ILE A 393 -5.38 -7.93 -1.06
N ARG A 394 -5.99 -6.73 -1.03
CA ARG A 394 -5.39 -5.54 -0.44
C ARG A 394 -5.60 -5.55 1.07
N ILE A 395 -4.52 -5.60 1.83
CA ILE A 395 -4.58 -5.60 3.29
C ILE A 395 -4.49 -4.15 3.80
N PRO A 396 -5.35 -3.72 4.74
CA PRO A 396 -5.22 -2.44 5.42
C PRO A 396 -3.85 -2.28 6.10
N ALA A 397 -3.26 -1.08 6.06
CA ALA A 397 -1.91 -0.88 6.57
C ALA A 397 -1.75 -1.23 8.05
N ASP A 398 -2.74 -0.92 8.89
CA ASP A 398 -2.73 -1.30 10.31
C ASP A 398 -2.60 -2.83 10.50
N LEU A 399 -3.17 -3.65 9.61
CA LEU A 399 -3.05 -5.11 9.66
C LEU A 399 -1.71 -5.61 9.10
N THR A 400 -1.18 -4.96 8.07
CA THR A 400 0.17 -5.26 7.59
C THR A 400 1.23 -4.94 8.66
N LEU A 401 1.07 -3.80 9.36
CA LEU A 401 1.89 -3.40 10.49
C LEU A 401 1.75 -4.36 11.67
N LEU A 402 0.52 -4.83 11.95
CA LEU A 402 0.28 -5.87 12.94
C LEU A 402 1.06 -7.15 12.60
N GLY A 403 0.98 -7.64 11.36
CA GLY A 403 1.75 -8.81 10.92
C GLY A 403 3.25 -8.61 11.08
N LYS A 404 3.80 -7.47 10.62
CA LYS A 404 5.22 -7.10 10.80
C LYS A 404 5.62 -7.07 12.29
N THR A 405 4.75 -6.55 13.14
CA THR A 405 4.97 -6.48 14.59
C THR A 405 5.06 -7.90 15.18
N LEU A 406 4.17 -8.81 14.78
CA LEU A 406 4.20 -10.20 15.24
C LEU A 406 5.45 -10.94 14.77
N LEU A 407 5.89 -10.73 13.52
CA LEU A 407 7.15 -11.27 12.98
C LEU A 407 8.37 -10.74 13.76
N THR A 408 8.37 -9.46 14.10
CA THR A 408 9.45 -8.83 14.88
C THR A 408 9.53 -9.41 16.29
N ILE A 409 8.36 -9.64 16.92
CA ILE A 409 8.27 -10.29 18.23
C ILE A 409 8.79 -11.72 18.17
N GLU A 410 8.42 -12.48 17.14
CA GLU A 410 8.94 -13.85 16.98
C GLU A 410 10.45 -13.86 16.81
N GLY A 411 11.02 -12.95 16.03
CA GLY A 411 12.48 -12.79 15.92
C GLY A 411 13.18 -12.43 17.24
N ILE A 412 12.50 -11.75 18.17
CA ILE A 412 13.00 -11.49 19.53
C ILE A 412 12.95 -12.76 20.36
N VAL A 413 11.82 -13.46 20.34
CA VAL A 413 11.61 -14.70 21.10
C VAL A 413 12.60 -15.77 20.66
N GLU A 414 12.76 -15.99 19.35
CA GLU A 414 13.71 -16.97 18.78
C GLU A 414 15.15 -16.73 19.27
N LYS A 415 15.55 -15.46 19.44
CA LYS A 415 16.89 -15.13 19.96
C LYS A 415 17.00 -15.35 21.46
N LEU A 416 15.99 -14.95 22.23
CA LEU A 416 16.02 -14.98 23.69
C LEU A 416 15.74 -16.38 24.25
N ASP A 417 14.66 -17.01 23.80
CA ASP A 417 14.17 -18.33 24.21
C ASP A 417 13.40 -19.04 23.07
N PRO A 418 14.08 -19.88 22.26
CA PRO A 418 13.47 -20.63 21.15
C PRO A 418 12.36 -21.60 21.56
N GLU A 419 12.35 -22.05 22.82
CA GLU A 419 11.35 -23.03 23.30
C GLU A 419 10.04 -22.34 23.74
N LEU A 420 10.01 -20.99 23.76
CA LEU A 420 8.87 -20.22 24.21
C LEU A 420 7.77 -20.16 23.14
N SER A 421 6.66 -20.84 23.39
CA SER A 421 5.48 -20.77 22.50
C SER A 421 4.70 -19.46 22.64
N ILE A 422 4.78 -18.63 21.60
CA ILE A 422 4.03 -17.37 21.49
C ILE A 422 2.51 -17.62 21.47
N ILE A 423 2.07 -18.66 20.75
CA ILE A 423 0.65 -18.99 20.64
C ILE A 423 0.05 -19.37 21.99
N LYS A 424 0.78 -20.09 22.85
CA LYS A 424 0.33 -20.38 24.23
C LYS A 424 0.20 -19.09 25.06
N LEU A 425 1.12 -18.14 24.90
CA LEU A 425 1.05 -16.84 25.57
C LEU A 425 -0.10 -15.97 25.04
N ALA A 426 -0.52 -16.16 23.79
CA ALA A 426 -1.63 -15.47 23.16
C ALA A 426 -3.01 -16.00 23.59
N GLU A 427 -3.11 -17.26 24.00
CA GLU A 427 -4.38 -17.94 24.33
C GLU A 427 -5.27 -17.16 25.31
N PRO A 428 -4.76 -16.60 26.44
CA PRO A 428 -5.59 -15.85 27.38
C PRO A 428 -6.23 -14.61 26.74
N PHE A 429 -5.52 -13.92 25.85
CA PHE A 429 -6.03 -12.75 25.13
C PHE A 429 -7.12 -13.15 24.14
N GLY A 430 -6.94 -14.28 23.43
CA GLY A 430 -8.00 -14.86 22.60
C GLY A 430 -9.28 -15.15 23.40
N ARG A 431 -9.14 -15.76 24.58
CA ARG A 431 -10.27 -16.03 25.49
C ARG A 431 -10.95 -14.74 25.97
N GLU A 432 -10.16 -13.70 26.25
CA GLU A 432 -10.68 -12.39 26.68
C GLU A 432 -11.46 -11.69 25.56
N LEU A 433 -10.96 -11.72 24.32
CA LEU A 433 -11.69 -11.22 23.15
C LEU A 433 -13.03 -11.92 22.94
N LEU A 434 -13.09 -13.24 23.14
CA LEU A 434 -14.33 -14.00 23.08
C LEU A 434 -15.30 -13.55 24.18
N LYS A 435 -14.82 -13.41 25.42
CA LYS A 435 -15.63 -12.94 26.55
C LYS A 435 -16.18 -11.53 26.30
N GLU A 436 -15.35 -10.62 25.81
CA GLU A 436 -15.77 -9.26 25.48
C GLU A 436 -16.85 -9.27 24.38
N ARG A 437 -16.68 -10.09 23.35
CA ARG A 437 -17.66 -10.21 22.26
C ARG A 437 -19.02 -10.76 22.71
N PHE A 438 -19.01 -11.78 23.58
CA PHE A 438 -20.22 -12.40 24.10
C PHE A 438 -20.74 -11.74 25.38
N HIS A 439 -20.12 -10.63 25.81
CA HIS A 439 -20.56 -9.91 26.98
C HIS A 439 -21.99 -9.40 26.75
N PRO A 440 -22.96 -9.67 27.66
CA PRO A 440 -24.37 -9.35 27.45
C PRO A 440 -24.63 -7.89 27.06
N LYS A 441 -23.86 -6.96 27.67
CA LYS A 441 -23.92 -5.54 27.33
C LYS A 441 -23.55 -5.27 25.86
N ASN A 442 -22.46 -5.84 25.37
CA ASN A 442 -21.99 -5.61 23.99
C ASN A 442 -22.94 -6.24 22.97
N VAL A 443 -23.54 -7.38 23.31
CA VAL A 443 -24.59 -8.02 22.50
C VAL A 443 -25.84 -7.14 22.45
N ALA A 444 -26.27 -6.58 23.59
CA ALA A 444 -27.41 -5.67 23.65
C ALA A 444 -27.16 -4.36 22.90
N ASP A 445 -25.99 -3.73 23.10
CA ASP A 445 -25.59 -2.50 22.40
C ASP A 445 -25.56 -2.73 20.89
N LYS A 446 -25.06 -3.88 20.44
CA LYS A 446 -25.08 -4.26 19.03
C LYS A 446 -26.50 -4.51 18.52
N ALA A 447 -27.32 -5.25 19.24
CA ALA A 447 -28.71 -5.50 18.85
C ALA A 447 -29.50 -4.19 18.73
N PHE A 448 -29.27 -3.24 19.65
CA PHE A 448 -29.87 -1.91 19.61
C PHE A 448 -29.39 -1.08 18.40
N LYS A 449 -28.09 -1.13 18.11
CA LYS A 449 -27.52 -0.49 16.92
C LYS A 449 -28.11 -1.07 15.64
N ASP A 450 -28.10 -2.40 15.50
CA ASP A 450 -28.67 -3.11 14.34
C ASP A 450 -30.16 -2.77 14.19
N LEU A 451 -30.95 -2.75 15.28
CA LEU A 451 -32.36 -2.33 15.29
C LEU A 451 -32.56 -0.88 14.84
N SER A 452 -31.67 0.03 15.27
CA SER A 452 -31.72 1.44 14.88
C SER A 452 -31.41 1.61 13.40
N GLU A 453 -30.40 0.92 12.88
CA GLU A 453 -30.06 0.90 11.45
C GLU A 453 -31.21 0.33 10.61
N TYR A 454 -31.83 -0.78 11.03
CA TYR A 454 -33.02 -1.31 10.35
C TYR A 454 -34.20 -0.32 10.42
N GLY A 455 -34.38 0.37 11.54
CA GLY A 455 -35.39 1.42 11.69
C GLY A 455 -35.17 2.60 10.74
N GLU A 456 -33.92 3.05 10.60
CA GLU A 456 -33.53 4.09 9.64
C GLU A 456 -33.78 3.63 8.20
N MET A 457 -33.35 2.41 7.82
CA MET A 457 -33.62 1.84 6.50
C MET A 457 -35.13 1.76 6.20
N LEU A 458 -35.94 1.36 7.17
CA LEU A 458 -37.40 1.33 7.04
C LEU A 458 -38.01 2.73 6.92
N SER A 459 -37.42 3.73 7.57
CA SER A 459 -37.85 5.14 7.48
C SER A 459 -37.45 5.81 6.16
N GLU A 460 -36.38 5.33 5.52
CA GLU A 460 -35.90 5.81 4.22
C GLU A 460 -36.57 5.10 3.03
N LEU A 461 -37.13 3.90 3.23
CA LEU A 461 -37.90 3.16 2.21
C LEU A 461 -38.95 4.02 1.48
N PRO A 462 -39.81 4.81 2.18
CA PRO A 462 -40.79 5.68 1.52
C PRO A 462 -40.14 6.70 0.59
N LYS A 463 -39.00 7.29 0.96
CA LYS A 463 -38.26 8.24 0.10
C LYS A 463 -37.68 7.54 -1.11
N ASN A 464 -37.04 6.39 -0.93
CA ASN A 464 -36.47 5.61 -2.04
C ASN A 464 -37.55 5.15 -3.04
N ILE A 465 -38.75 4.80 -2.55
CA ILE A 465 -39.92 4.47 -3.40
C ILE A 465 -40.46 5.72 -4.11
N GLN A 466 -40.51 6.88 -3.44
CA GLN A 466 -40.93 8.15 -4.06
C GLN A 466 -39.94 8.60 -5.14
N ASP A 467 -38.64 8.45 -4.90
CA ASP A 467 -37.59 8.76 -5.86
C ASP A 467 -37.68 7.85 -7.07
N LEU A 468 -37.84 6.53 -6.86
CA LEU A 468 -38.08 5.57 -7.94
C LEU A 468 -39.35 5.92 -8.75
N LYS A 469 -40.44 6.28 -8.05
CA LYS A 469 -41.68 6.73 -8.69
C LYS A 469 -41.49 8.03 -9.48
N SER A 470 -40.65 8.95 -8.98
CA SER A 470 -40.35 10.22 -9.66
C SER A 470 -39.51 10.00 -10.92
N VAL A 471 -38.58 9.05 -10.91
CA VAL A 471 -37.74 8.66 -12.06
C VAL A 471 -38.58 7.92 -13.11
N ILE A 472 -39.48 7.03 -12.69
CA ILE A 472 -40.45 6.35 -13.57
C ILE A 472 -41.42 7.36 -14.20
N LYS A 473 -42.00 8.26 -13.41
CA LYS A 473 -42.98 9.26 -13.88
C LYS A 473 -42.37 10.32 -14.80
N LYS A 474 -41.06 10.58 -14.68
CA LYS A 474 -40.30 11.47 -15.58
C LYS A 474 -39.85 10.79 -16.88
N GLY A 475 -40.18 9.52 -17.11
CA GLY A 475 -39.80 8.78 -18.32
C GLY A 475 -38.28 8.63 -18.49
N LYS A 476 -37.50 8.84 -17.42
CA LYS A 476 -36.03 8.81 -17.42
C LYS A 476 -35.47 7.45 -16.98
N VAL A 477 -36.28 6.40 -17.01
CA VAL A 477 -35.76 5.04 -16.89
C VAL A 477 -35.12 4.68 -18.23
N ARG A 478 -33.87 5.10 -18.44
CA ARG A 478 -32.99 4.43 -19.39
C ARG A 478 -32.61 3.11 -18.72
N LEU A 479 -33.46 2.11 -18.92
CA LEU A 479 -33.12 0.72 -18.67
C LEU A 479 -31.98 0.42 -19.65
N GLU A 480 -30.75 0.57 -19.18
CA GLU A 480 -29.55 0.17 -19.90
C GLU A 480 -29.50 -1.36 -19.84
N ILE A 481 -30.43 -1.99 -20.56
CA ILE A 481 -30.44 -3.43 -20.76
C ILE A 481 -29.35 -3.67 -21.80
N SER A 482 -28.12 -3.79 -21.31
CA SER A 482 -27.03 -4.36 -22.07
C SER A 482 -27.43 -5.79 -22.41
N MET A 483 -28.01 -6.00 -23.59
CA MET A 483 -28.21 -7.31 -24.20
C MET A 483 -27.11 -7.50 -25.25
N PRO A 484 -25.93 -8.05 -24.90
CA PRO A 484 -24.84 -8.29 -25.85
C PRO A 484 -25.27 -9.01 -27.13
N LYS A 485 -26.30 -9.86 -27.02
CA LYS A 485 -26.85 -10.65 -28.15
C LYS A 485 -27.72 -9.84 -29.11
N LEU A 486 -28.29 -8.71 -28.70
CA LEU A 486 -29.13 -7.89 -29.58
C LEU A 486 -28.28 -7.07 -30.54
N ASP A 487 -27.16 -6.49 -30.06
CA ASP A 487 -26.18 -5.81 -30.93
C ASP A 487 -25.56 -6.77 -31.94
N GLU A 488 -25.30 -8.02 -31.55
CA GLU A 488 -24.79 -9.04 -32.47
C GLU A 488 -25.84 -9.41 -33.54
N SER A 489 -27.13 -9.42 -33.16
CA SER A 489 -28.24 -9.72 -34.08
C SER A 489 -28.54 -8.55 -35.03
N LEU A 490 -28.46 -7.31 -34.55
CA LEU A 490 -28.58 -6.10 -35.38
C LEU A 490 -27.42 -6.01 -36.37
N ARG A 491 -26.18 -6.29 -35.94
CA ARG A 491 -25.03 -6.40 -36.85
C ARG A 491 -25.22 -7.50 -37.90
N LYS A 492 -25.87 -8.62 -37.56
CA LYS A 492 -26.22 -9.68 -38.53
C LYS A 492 -27.27 -9.21 -39.54
N LEU A 493 -28.28 -8.44 -39.10
CA LEU A 493 -29.28 -7.84 -39.98
C LEU A 493 -28.69 -6.79 -40.93
N ASP A 494 -27.79 -5.93 -40.45
CA ASP A 494 -27.06 -4.99 -41.30
C ASP A 494 -26.24 -5.72 -42.36
N ARG A 495 -25.68 -6.90 -42.04
CA ARG A 495 -25.00 -7.72 -43.06
C ARG A 495 -25.92 -8.20 -44.15
N ILE A 496 -27.09 -8.68 -43.76
CA ILE A 496 -28.08 -9.23 -44.68
C ILE A 496 -28.63 -8.10 -45.56
N SER A 497 -28.93 -6.94 -44.96
CA SER A 497 -29.43 -5.74 -45.65
C SER A 497 -28.42 -5.22 -46.69
N ASN A 498 -27.14 -5.12 -46.30
CA ASN A 498 -26.09 -4.71 -47.22
C ASN A 498 -25.92 -5.73 -48.34
N ARG A 499 -25.89 -7.04 -48.04
CA ARG A 499 -25.79 -8.10 -49.05
C ARG A 499 -26.96 -8.05 -50.05
N LEU A 500 -28.18 -7.82 -49.58
CA LEU A 500 -29.35 -7.68 -50.44
C LEU A 500 -29.25 -6.42 -51.32
N SER A 501 -28.87 -5.29 -50.75
CA SER A 501 -28.68 -4.04 -51.49
C SER A 501 -27.66 -4.21 -52.61
N PHE A 502 -26.53 -4.88 -52.33
CA PHE A 502 -25.53 -5.21 -53.35
C PHE A 502 -26.06 -6.13 -54.45
N SER A 503 -26.80 -7.20 -54.10
CA SER A 503 -27.40 -8.09 -55.09
C SER A 503 -28.37 -7.36 -56.02
N ILE A 504 -29.16 -6.41 -55.48
CA ILE A 504 -30.09 -5.60 -56.27
C ILE A 504 -29.35 -4.66 -57.23
N VAL A 505 -28.28 -4.01 -56.77
CA VAL A 505 -27.44 -3.15 -57.62
C VAL A 505 -26.77 -3.95 -58.74
N LEU A 506 -26.23 -5.14 -58.43
CA LEU A 506 -25.59 -6.01 -59.41
C LEU A 506 -26.59 -6.55 -60.45
N LEU A 507 -27.81 -6.89 -60.01
CA LEU A 507 -28.90 -7.28 -60.91
C LEU A 507 -29.28 -6.13 -61.85
N SER A 508 -29.45 -4.93 -61.30
CA SER A 508 -29.80 -3.71 -62.07
C SER A 508 -28.72 -3.40 -63.11
N PHE A 509 -27.45 -3.52 -62.73
CA PHE A 509 -26.33 -3.36 -63.63
C PHE A 509 -26.33 -4.42 -64.75
N SER A 510 -26.58 -5.68 -64.40
CA SER A 510 -26.65 -6.78 -65.38
C SER A 510 -27.75 -6.53 -66.41
N ILE A 511 -28.94 -6.08 -65.98
CA ILE A 511 -30.06 -5.73 -66.86
C ILE A 511 -29.70 -4.58 -67.79
N ILE A 512 -29.07 -3.51 -67.27
CA ILE A 512 -28.62 -2.37 -68.08
C ILE A 512 -27.60 -2.83 -69.12
N MET A 513 -26.62 -3.67 -68.72
CA MET A 513 -25.60 -4.20 -69.62
C MET A 513 -26.21 -5.09 -70.71
N THR A 514 -27.14 -5.98 -70.36
CA THR A 514 -27.86 -6.79 -71.34
C THR A 514 -28.67 -5.91 -72.29
N GLY A 515 -29.33 -4.86 -71.80
CA GLY A 515 -30.05 -3.88 -72.61
C GLY A 515 -29.14 -3.12 -73.58
N LEU A 516 -27.95 -2.71 -73.12
CA LEU A 516 -26.95 -2.04 -73.96
C LEU A 516 -26.36 -2.99 -75.02
N ILE A 517 -26.10 -4.25 -74.67
CA ILE A 517 -25.59 -5.27 -75.61
C ILE A 517 -26.64 -5.62 -76.68
N ILE A 518 -27.91 -5.79 -76.29
CA ILE A 518 -29.00 -6.05 -77.24
C ILE A 518 -29.27 -4.80 -78.10
N GLY A 519 -29.26 -3.62 -77.49
CA GLY A 519 -29.43 -2.35 -78.19
C GLY A 519 -28.32 -2.10 -79.21
N SER A 520 -27.06 -2.38 -78.88
CA SER A 520 -25.94 -2.25 -79.81
C SER A 520 -25.98 -3.30 -80.92
N ALA A 521 -26.45 -4.52 -80.64
CA ALA A 521 -26.59 -5.57 -81.65
C ALA A 521 -27.75 -5.32 -82.63
N LEU A 522 -28.82 -4.62 -82.20
CA LEU A 522 -29.98 -4.30 -83.04
C LEU A 522 -29.79 -3.05 -83.90
N VAL A 523 -28.94 -2.10 -83.49
CA VAL A 523 -28.58 -0.92 -84.30
C VAL A 523 -27.54 -1.32 -85.34
N SER A 524 -27.96 -2.08 -86.35
CA SER A 524 -27.16 -2.40 -87.54
C SER A 524 -27.49 -1.46 -88.73
N GLN A 525 -27.89 -0.21 -88.46
CA GLN A 525 -28.14 0.79 -89.50
C GLN A 525 -27.41 2.09 -89.18
N SER A 526 -26.35 2.33 -89.94
CA SER A 526 -25.59 3.57 -90.01
C SER A 526 -26.49 4.71 -90.48
N THR A 527 -26.98 5.53 -89.54
CA THR A 527 -27.52 6.86 -89.84
C THR A 527 -26.45 7.90 -89.56
N PRO A 528 -26.02 8.70 -90.56
CA PRO A 528 -24.79 9.50 -90.48
C PRO A 528 -25.00 10.85 -89.78
N LEU A 529 -25.85 10.92 -88.75
CA LEU A 529 -26.14 12.19 -88.06
C LEU A 529 -25.89 12.21 -86.55
N TRP A 530 -25.53 11.09 -85.92
CA TRP A 530 -25.19 11.05 -84.49
C TRP A 530 -23.97 10.14 -84.25
N ASP A 531 -22.78 10.58 -84.70
CA ASP A 531 -21.47 10.03 -84.34
C ASP A 531 -21.07 10.30 -82.88
N ILE A 532 -22.04 10.29 -81.96
CA ILE A 532 -21.74 10.39 -80.52
C ILE A 532 -21.60 8.95 -80.02
N PRO A 533 -20.43 8.56 -79.47
CA PRO A 533 -20.22 7.23 -78.91
C PRO A 533 -20.92 7.09 -77.55
N VAL A 534 -22.22 7.41 -77.48
CA VAL A 534 -23.03 7.38 -76.25
C VAL A 534 -23.02 5.98 -75.63
N ILE A 535 -23.00 4.95 -76.48
CA ILE A 535 -22.95 3.55 -76.05
C ILE A 535 -21.58 3.21 -75.47
N GLU A 536 -20.48 3.63 -76.11
CA GLU A 536 -19.11 3.39 -75.59
C GLU A 536 -18.86 4.20 -74.31
N LEU A 537 -19.35 5.44 -74.25
CA LEU A 537 -19.30 6.28 -73.06
C LEU A 537 -20.11 5.66 -71.92
N GLY A 538 -21.31 5.15 -72.21
CA GLY A 538 -22.14 4.41 -71.25
C GLY A 538 -21.44 3.15 -70.73
N PHE A 539 -20.74 2.43 -71.60
CA PHE A 539 -19.96 1.24 -71.24
C PHE A 539 -18.77 1.58 -70.34
N ILE A 540 -18.05 2.68 -70.62
CA ILE A 540 -16.94 3.16 -69.79
C ILE A 540 -17.44 3.59 -68.40
N VAL A 541 -18.53 4.36 -68.33
CA VAL A 541 -19.13 4.78 -67.05
C VAL A 541 -19.60 3.57 -66.25
N ALA A 542 -20.20 2.57 -66.91
CA ALA A 542 -20.62 1.34 -66.29
C ALA A 542 -19.45 0.54 -65.66
N ILE A 543 -18.34 0.40 -66.39
CA ILE A 543 -17.12 -0.27 -65.89
C ILE A 543 -16.52 0.49 -64.70
N LEU A 544 -16.45 1.83 -64.78
CA LEU A 544 -15.92 2.66 -63.69
C LEU A 544 -16.76 2.54 -62.42
N MET A 545 -18.09 2.55 -62.55
CA MET A 545 -18.99 2.33 -61.41
C MET A 545 -18.82 0.92 -60.81
N PHE A 546 -18.67 -0.11 -61.64
CA PHE A 546 -18.44 -1.48 -61.18
C PHE A 546 -17.12 -1.62 -60.41
N LEU A 547 -16.03 -1.05 -60.92
CA LEU A 547 -14.73 -1.03 -60.24
C LEU A 547 -14.76 -0.23 -58.93
N TRP A 548 -15.49 0.88 -58.89
CA TRP A 548 -15.65 1.68 -57.67
C TRP A 548 -16.40 0.90 -56.57
N ILE A 549 -17.44 0.15 -56.95
CA ILE A 549 -18.17 -0.72 -56.02
C ILE A 549 -17.26 -1.83 -55.48
N LEU A 550 -16.45 -2.48 -56.32
CA LEU A 550 -15.48 -3.48 -55.87
C LEU A 550 -14.45 -2.88 -54.90
N PHE A 551 -13.94 -1.70 -55.18
CA PHE A 551 -13.00 -1.00 -54.29
C PHE A 551 -13.64 -0.65 -52.93
N ALA A 552 -14.88 -0.18 -52.92
CA ALA A 552 -15.61 0.12 -51.69
C ALA A 552 -15.82 -1.14 -50.83
N ILE A 553 -16.07 -2.29 -51.46
CA ILE A 553 -16.18 -3.59 -50.78
C ILE A 553 -14.85 -3.94 -50.10
N PHE A 554 -13.72 -3.89 -50.81
CA PHE A 554 -12.41 -4.20 -50.22
C PHE A 554 -12.00 -3.25 -49.08
N ARG A 555 -12.33 -1.96 -49.17
CA ARG A 555 -11.99 -0.98 -48.13
C ARG A 555 -12.84 -1.14 -46.86
N SER A 556 -14.08 -1.60 -46.99
CA SER A 556 -15.01 -1.77 -45.86
C SER A 556 -14.65 -2.96 -44.95
N GLY A 557 -13.80 -3.90 -45.41
CA GLY A 557 -13.35 -5.05 -44.60
C GLY A 557 -14.41 -6.14 -44.44
N TRP A 558 -15.33 -6.25 -45.39
CA TRP A 558 -16.42 -7.23 -45.38
C TRP A 558 -16.12 -8.44 -46.27
N PHE A 559 -14.99 -9.11 -45.98
CA PHE A 559 -14.75 -10.53 -46.22
C PHE A 559 -13.75 -11.05 -45.19
#